data_AF-A0A5N5F4K1-F1
#
_entry.id   AF-A0A5N5F4K1-F1
#
_cell.length_a   1.000
_cell.length_b   1.000
_cell.length_c   1.000
_cell.angle_alpha   90.00
_cell.angle_beta   90.00
_cell.angle_gamma   90.00
#
_symmetry.space_group_name_H-M   'P 1'
#
loop_
_entity.id
_entity.type
_entity.pdbx_description
1 polymer ?
#
loop_
_entity_poly.entity_id
_entity_poly.type
_entity_poly.pdbx_seq_one_letter_code
_entity_poly.pdbx_strand_id
1 'polypeptide(L)' 'MSSFSEQEFIARYRSNLNRFPRSQNFWDAKVTSRVNEKLALRLLDIGFTSIEIDLREELFRPVHHRIRVLPLFDFV' A
#
# COMPACT_ATOMS: atom_id res chain seq x y z
N MET A 1 0.50 12.78 5.48
CA MET A 1 0.63 11.40 5.99
C MET A 1 -0.12 10.47 5.04
N SER A 2 0.55 9.59 4.28
CA SER A 2 -0.13 8.65 3.36
C SER A 2 -0.54 7.43 4.16
N SER A 3 -1.83 7.09 4.20
CA SER A 3 -2.31 5.94 4.96
C SER A 3 -3.50 5.28 4.28
N PHE A 4 -3.59 3.96 4.47
CA PHE A 4 -4.76 3.16 4.08
C PHE A 4 -6.06 3.59 4.80
N SER A 5 -5.96 4.44 5.82
CA SER A 5 -7.09 5.01 6.57
C SER A 5 -7.61 6.32 5.99
N GLU A 6 -7.15 6.77 4.83
CA GLU A 6 -7.71 7.96 4.18
C GLU A 6 -9.11 7.68 3.60
N GLN A 7 -9.96 8.71 3.56
CA GLN A 7 -11.40 8.60 3.23
C GLN A 7 -11.70 7.89 1.90
N GLU A 8 -10.82 8.04 0.91
CA GLU A 8 -10.94 7.35 -0.38
C GLU A 8 -10.85 5.81 -0.26
N PHE A 9 -10.03 5.32 0.67
CA PHE A 9 -9.88 3.89 0.92
C PHE A 9 -10.97 3.38 1.87
N ILE A 10 -11.39 4.19 2.85
CA ILE A 10 -12.48 3.86 3.79
C ILE A 10 -13.82 3.65 3.05
N ALA A 11 -14.15 4.49 2.08
CA ALA A 11 -15.40 4.36 1.32
C ALA A 11 -15.48 3.01 0.58
N ARG A 12 -14.39 2.62 -0.10
CA ARG A 12 -14.28 1.32 -0.78
C ARG A 12 -14.21 0.14 0.19
N TYR A 13 -13.56 0.32 1.34
CA TYR A 13 -13.51 -0.66 2.40
C TYR A 13 -14.92 -0.95 2.95
N ARG A 14 -15.71 0.10 3.23
CA ARG A 14 -17.10 -0.03 3.71
C ARG A 14 -18.02 -0.69 2.67
N SER A 15 -17.87 -0.36 1.38
CA SER A 15 -18.68 -1.00 0.33
C SER A 15 -18.39 -2.49 0.18
N ASN A 16 -17.12 -2.90 0.35
CA ASN A 16 -16.72 -4.29 0.16
C ASN A 16 -16.97 -5.16 1.41
N LEU A 17 -16.89 -4.57 2.62
CA LEU A 17 -17.27 -5.23 3.87
C LEU A 17 -18.72 -5.75 3.86
N ASN A 18 -19.65 -4.94 3.32
CA ASN A 18 -21.07 -5.30 3.26
C ASN A 18 -21.38 -6.38 2.22
N ARG A 19 -20.45 -6.65 1.28
CA ARG A 19 -20.65 -7.59 0.17
C ARG A 19 -19.96 -8.93 0.38
N PHE A 20 -18.81 -8.95 1.05
CA PHE A 20 -18.01 -10.16 1.27
C PHE A 20 -17.50 -10.25 2.73
N PRO A 21 -18.34 -10.71 3.68
CA PRO A 21 -18.02 -10.69 5.11
C PRO A 21 -16.82 -11.57 5.51
N ARG A 22 -16.33 -12.46 4.63
CA ARG A 22 -15.18 -13.35 4.90
C ARG A 22 -13.91 -13.00 4.11
N SER A 23 -13.96 -12.02 3.21
CA SER A 23 -12.81 -11.58 2.42
C SER A 23 -12.24 -10.31 3.04
N GLN A 24 -11.34 -10.45 4.02
CA GLN A 24 -10.68 -9.31 4.66
C GLN A 24 -9.40 -8.84 3.93
N ASN A 25 -9.03 -9.48 2.83
CA ASN A 25 -7.91 -9.04 2.00
C ASN A 25 -8.37 -7.90 1.08
N PHE A 26 -8.38 -6.68 1.63
CA PHE A 26 -8.65 -5.43 0.89
C PHE A 26 -7.37 -4.79 0.33
N TRP A 27 -6.24 -5.49 0.46
CA TRP A 27 -4.94 -5.07 0.00
C TRP A 27 -4.68 -5.64 -1.40
N ASP A 28 -5.42 -5.10 -2.36
CA ASP A 28 -5.34 -5.48 -3.77
C ASP A 28 -4.38 -4.58 -4.54
N ALA A 29 -3.83 -5.07 -5.66
CA ALA A 29 -2.90 -4.33 -6.52
C ALA A 29 -3.37 -2.90 -6.87
N LYS A 30 -4.68 -2.69 -7.09
CA LYS A 30 -5.27 -1.35 -7.36
C LYS A 30 -5.23 -0.41 -6.16
N VAL A 31 -5.34 -0.94 -4.94
CA VAL A 31 -5.17 -0.16 -3.72
C VAL A 31 -3.71 0.25 -3.62
N THR A 32 -2.82 -0.70 -3.85
CA THR A 32 -1.40 -0.54 -3.65
C THR A 32 -0.77 0.45 -4.63
N SER A 33 -1.14 0.38 -5.92
CA SER A 33 -0.74 1.37 -6.93
C SER A 33 -1.17 2.80 -6.54
N ARG A 34 -2.41 2.99 -6.08
CA ARG A 34 -2.91 4.33 -5.69
C ARG A 34 -2.23 4.87 -4.44
N VAL A 35 -1.91 4.00 -3.46
CA VAL A 35 -1.11 4.39 -2.30
C VAL A 35 0.32 4.76 -2.73
N ASN A 36 0.89 4.01 -3.68
CA ASN A 36 2.25 4.25 -4.18
C ASN A 36 2.36 5.58 -4.94
N GLU A 37 1.44 5.86 -5.87
CA GLU A 37 1.38 7.14 -6.58
C GLU A 37 1.31 8.34 -5.62
N LYS A 38 0.47 8.23 -4.58
CA LYS A 38 0.33 9.30 -3.59
C LYS A 38 1.57 9.45 -2.72
N LEU A 39 2.27 8.36 -2.43
CA LEU A 39 3.57 8.41 -1.75
C LEU A 39 4.62 9.09 -2.64
N ALA A 40 4.70 8.70 -3.91
CA ALA A 40 5.65 9.26 -4.86
C ALA A 40 5.45 10.78 -5.04
N LEU A 41 4.21 11.24 -5.23
CA LEU A 41 3.90 12.67 -5.36
C LEU A 41 4.33 13.46 -4.11
N ARG A 42 4.06 12.93 -2.91
CA ARG A 42 4.43 13.60 -1.66
C ARG A 42 5.93 13.62 -1.42
N LEU A 43 6.64 12.56 -1.80
CA LEU A 43 8.10 12.51 -1.69
C LEU A 43 8.73 13.51 -2.66
N LEU A 44 8.16 13.64 -3.86
CA LEU A 44 8.56 14.64 -4.84
C LEU A 44 8.27 16.07 -4.37
N ASP A 45 7.12 16.33 -3.73
CA ASP A 45 6.79 17.64 -3.13
C ASP A 45 7.79 18.05 -2.03
N ILE A 46 8.33 17.08 -1.29
CA ILE A 46 9.35 17.31 -0.25
C ILE A 46 10.75 17.46 -0.88
N GLY A 47 10.92 17.15 -2.17
CA GLY A 47 12.17 17.26 -2.90
C GLY A 47 13.02 15.99 -2.93
N PHE A 48 12.47 14.85 -2.53
CA PHE A 48 13.14 13.55 -2.68
C PHE A 48 12.98 13.05 -4.11
N THR A 49 14.10 12.82 -4.80
CA THR A 49 14.13 12.33 -6.20
C THR A 49 14.49 10.85 -6.31
N SER A 50 15.18 10.29 -5.31
CA SER A 50 15.58 8.89 -5.25
C SER A 50 15.19 8.29 -3.91
N ILE A 51 14.48 7.17 -3.95
CA ILE A 51 14.11 6.39 -2.77
C ILE A 51 14.64 4.98 -3.01
N GLU A 52 15.41 4.47 -2.05
CA GLU A 52 15.87 3.10 -2.06
C GLU A 52 15.10 2.29 -1.03
N ILE A 53 14.79 1.05 -1.38
CA ILE A 53 14.14 0.10 -0.50
C ILE A 53 15.23 -0.72 0.20
N ASP A 54 15.20 -0.76 1.53
CA ASP A 54 16.11 -1.62 2.28
C ASP A 54 15.72 -3.10 2.08
N LEU A 55 16.44 -3.77 1.20
CA LEU A 55 16.27 -5.19 0.91
C LEU A 55 16.51 -6.05 2.14
N ARG A 56 17.38 -5.65 3.08
CA ARG A 56 17.62 -6.44 4.30
C ARG A 56 16.39 -6.42 5.19
N GLU A 57 15.78 -5.26 5.39
CA GLU A 57 14.51 -5.15 6.13
C GLU A 57 13.45 -6.08 5.52
N GLU A 58 13.33 -6.07 4.18
CA GLU A 58 12.36 -6.92 3.51
C GLU A 58 12.70 -8.41 3.62
N LEU A 59 13.98 -8.81 3.67
CA LEU A 59 14.42 -10.18 3.92
C LEU A 59 14.10 -10.69 5.33
N PHE A 60 14.20 -9.83 6.33
CA PHE A 60 13.87 -10.17 7.72
C PHE A 60 12.37 -10.13 8.03
N ARG A 61 11.56 -9.52 7.17
CA ARG A 61 10.11 -9.42 7.36
C ARG A 61 9.46 -10.82 7.33
N PRO A 62 8.54 -11.15 8.26
CA PRO A 62 7.83 -12.43 8.22
C PRO A 62 7.00 -12.60 6.94
N VAL A 63 6.93 -13.83 6.42
CA VAL A 63 6.30 -14.14 5.10
C VAL A 63 4.90 -13.56 4.93
N HIS A 64 4.05 -13.62 5.96
CA HIS A 64 2.69 -13.08 5.92
C HIS A 64 2.62 -11.54 5.85
N HIS A 65 3.70 -10.85 6.27
CA HIS A 65 3.85 -9.42 6.05
C HIS A 65 4.44 -9.12 4.68
N ARG A 66 5.40 -9.93 4.21
CA ARG A 66 5.98 -9.79 2.86
C ARG A 66 4.92 -9.85 1.78
N ILE A 67 4.00 -10.81 1.86
CA ILE A 67 2.88 -10.94 0.90
C ILE A 67 2.01 -9.67 0.82
N ARG A 68 1.90 -8.93 1.93
CA ARG A 68 1.16 -7.65 1.96
C ARG A 68 2.01 -6.50 1.41
N VAL A 69 3.31 -6.46 1.66
CA VAL A 69 4.13 -5.32 1.19
C VAL A 69 4.56 -5.49 -0.27
N LEU A 70 4.66 -6.74 -0.75
CA LEU A 70 5.12 -7.08 -2.11
C LEU A 70 4.50 -6.21 -3.21
N PRO A 71 3.16 -6.00 -3.25
CA PRO A 71 2.57 -5.25 -4.33
C PRO A 71 2.92 -3.76 -4.29
N LEU A 72 3.53 -3.21 -3.23
CA LEU A 72 4.07 -1.84 -3.21
C LEU A 72 5.35 -1.74 -4.02
N PHE A 73 6.12 -2.82 -4.09
CA PHE A 73 7.40 -2.87 -4.79
C PHE A 73 7.25 -3.23 -6.26
N ASP A 74 6.22 -3.98 -6.63
CA ASP A 74 5.95 -4.36 -8.03
C ASP A 74 5.51 -3.19 -8.92
N PHE A 75 5.17 -2.03 -8.34
CA PHE A 75 4.78 -0.80 -9.07
C PHE A 75 5.89 0.28 -9.09
N VAL A 76 7.14 -0.11 -8.85
CA VAL A 76 8.35 0.73 -9.02
C VAL A 76 8.79 0.67 -10.49
#